data_AF-A0A1F9EHF8-F1
#
_entry.id   AF-A0A1F9EHF8-F1
#
_cell.length_a   1.000
_cell.length_b   1.000
_cell.length_c   1.000
_cell.angle_alpha   90.00
_cell.angle_beta   90.00
_cell.angle_gamma   90.00
#
_symmetry.space_group_name_H-M   'P 1'
#
loop_
_entity.id
_entity.type
_entity.pdbx_description
1 polymer ?
#
loop_
_entity_poly.entity_id
_entity_poly.type
_entity_poly.pdbx_seq_one_letter_code
_entity_poly.pdbx_strand_id
1 'polypeptide(L)' 'MEVSLLKVLQLRAGAYKNLSESDIGAVYTAGLGLNLWAVNLDFGASMASETTAIDNDDVPREVKVEAALSMLF' A
#
# COMPACT_ATOMS: atom_id res chain seq x y z
N MET A 1 25.75 16.38 16.89
CA MET A 1 25.00 15.21 16.39
C MET A 1 23.66 15.70 15.92
N GLU A 2 23.41 15.69 14.62
CA GLU A 2 22.11 16.03 14.05
C GLU A 2 21.29 14.75 13.94
N VAL A 3 20.37 14.54 14.87
CA VAL A 3 19.38 13.47 14.74
C VAL A 3 18.32 14.00 13.79
N SER A 4 18.43 13.64 12.52
CA SER A 4 17.45 14.02 11.50
C SER A 4 16.14 13.27 11.76
N LEU A 5 15.31 13.80 12.67
CA LEU A 5 14.01 13.26 13.10
C LEU A 5 13.02 13.10 11.92
N LEU A 6 13.29 13.79 10.81
CA LEU A 6 12.47 13.81 9.60
C LEU A 6 12.56 12.53 8.74
N LYS A 7 13.49 11.60 9.02
CA LYS A 7 13.62 10.34 8.26
C LYS A 7 12.91 9.13 8.89
N VAL A 8 12.19 9.31 10.00
CA VAL A 8 11.53 8.19 10.70
C VAL A 8 10.24 7.75 10.00
N LEU A 9 9.51 8.66 9.36
CA LEU A 9 8.21 8.37 8.74
C LEU A 9 8.31 8.52 7.22
N GLN A 10 7.84 7.49 6.51
CA GLN A 10 7.70 7.45 5.06
C GLN A 10 6.23 7.29 4.72
N LEU A 11 5.70 8.14 3.85
CA LEU A 11 4.34 8.03 3.34
C LEU A 11 4.40 7.76 1.84
N ARG A 12 3.59 6.80 1.39
CA ARG A 12 3.49 6.38 -0.01
C ARG A 12 2.03 6.41 -0.42
N ALA A 13 1.75 6.98 -1.57
CA ALA A 13 0.44 6.89 -2.20
C ALA A 13 0.66 6.74 -3.70
N GLY A 14 -0.23 6.02 -4.38
CA GLY A 14 -0.11 5.77 -5.80
C GLY A 14 -1.41 5.30 -6.42
N ALA A 15 -1.40 5.20 -7.74
CA ALA A 15 -2.44 4.54 -8.48
C ALA A 15 -1.82 3.83 -9.70
N TYR A 16 -2.34 2.66 -10.05
CA TYR A 16 -1.94 1.95 -11.26
C TYR A 16 -3.16 1.35 -11.96
N LYS A 17 -3.03 1.04 -13.25
CA LYS A 17 -4.04 0.30 -13.99
C LYS A 17 -3.43 -1.02 -14.43
N ASN A 18 -4.10 -2.12 -14.11
CA ASN A 18 -3.69 -3.41 -14.62
C ASN A 18 -4.06 -3.50 -16.11
N LEU A 19 -3.06 -3.64 -16.98
CA LEU A 19 -3.28 -3.77 -18.43
C LEU A 19 -3.61 -5.20 -18.85
N SER A 20 -3.30 -6.18 -17.99
CA SER A 20 -3.59 -7.59 -18.24
C SER A 20 -5.02 -7.96 -17.86
N GLU A 21 -5.69 -7.14 -17.06
CA GLU A 21 -7.02 -7.42 -16.54
C GLU A 21 -7.91 -6.20 -16.79
N SER A 22 -8.81 -6.34 -17.76
CA SER A 22 -9.61 -5.21 -18.25
C SER A 22 -10.66 -4.73 -17.25
N ASP A 23 -11.00 -5.57 -16.27
CA ASP A 23 -12.26 -5.41 -15.53
C ASP A 23 -12.07 -4.95 -14.07
N ILE A 24 -10.83 -4.70 -13.61
CA ILE A 24 -10.55 -4.24 -12.23
C ILE A 24 -10.43 -2.72 -12.10
N GLY A 25 -10.44 -1.98 -13.22
CA GLY A 25 -10.30 -0.52 -13.20
C GLY A 25 -8.92 -0.04 -12.71
N ALA A 26 -8.87 1.17 -12.16
CA ALA A 26 -7.65 1.70 -11.55
C ALA A 26 -7.55 1.23 -10.10
N VAL A 27 -6.35 0.86 -9.65
CA VAL A 27 -6.08 0.47 -8.27
C VAL A 27 -5.38 1.61 -7.57
N TYR A 28 -5.92 2.04 -6.44
CA TYR A 28 -5.31 3.02 -5.55
C TYR A 28 -4.45 2.31 -4.51
N THR A 29 -3.31 2.89 -4.16
CA THR A 29 -2.41 2.36 -3.15
C THR A 29 -2.08 3.44 -2.12
N ALA A 30 -1.96 3.03 -0.87
CA ALA A 30 -1.50 3.86 0.23
C ALA A 30 -0.60 3.03 1.14
N GLY A 31 0.42 3.64 1.70
CA GLY A 31 1.34 2.96 2.59
C GLY A 31 2.10 3.90 3.49
N LEU A 32 2.56 3.33 4.60
CA LEU A 32 3.35 3.99 5.62
C LEU A 32 4.57 3.13 5.95
N GLY A 33 5.72 3.76 6.09
CA GLY A 33 6.97 3.14 6.48
C GLY A 33 7.53 3.83 7.71
N LEU A 34 8.00 3.03 8.67
CA LEU A 34 8.76 3.50 9.82
C LEU A 34 10.20 3.07 9.63
N ASN A 35 11.09 4.05 9.47
CA ASN A 35 12.52 3.84 9.33
C ASN A 35 13.17 4.07 10.70
N LEU A 36 13.44 2.98 11.40
CA LEU A 36 14.24 2.97 12.62
C LEU A 36 15.70 2.72 12.23
N TRP A 37 16.63 3.00 13.13
CA TRP A 37 18.08 2.97 12.83
C TRP A 37 18.55 1.74 12.02
N ALA A 38 18.24 0.53 12.48
CA ALA A 38 18.68 -0.71 11.82
C ALA A 38 17.52 -1.54 11.25
N VAL A 39 16.29 -1.05 11.41
CA VAL A 39 15.07 -1.81 11.15
C VAL A 39 14.07 -0.90 10.45
N ASN A 40 13.45 -1.41 9.39
CA ASN A 40 12.41 -0.69 8.69
C ASN A 40 11.15 -1.56 8.60
N LEU A 41 10.04 -0.98 9.06
CA LEU A 41 8.71 -1.58 9.03
C LEU A 41 7.88 -0.86 7.98
N ASP A 42 7.25 -1.59 7.09
CA ASP A 42 6.39 -1.02 6.05
C ASP A 42 5.03 -1.70 6.05
N PHE A 43 4.00 -0.87 5.96
CA PHE A 43 2.63 -1.30 5.79
C PHE A 43 2.07 -0.65 4.54
N GLY A 44 1.25 -1.39 3.81
CA GLY A 44 0.61 -0.94 2.59
C GLY A 44 -0.78 -1.54 2.45
N ALA A 45 -1.64 -0.82 1.76
CA ALA A 45 -2.92 -1.32 1.30
C ALA A 45 -3.17 -0.83 -0.12
N SER A 46 -3.85 -1.66 -0.92
CA SER A 46 -4.33 -1.29 -2.24
C SER A 46 -5.77 -1.74 -2.45
N MET A 47 -6.52 -0.97 -3.23
CA MET A 47 -7.92 -1.21 -3.51
C MET A 47 -8.28 -0.80 -4.93
N ALA A 48 -8.99 -1.67 -5.65
CA ALA A 48 -9.56 -1.36 -6.96
C ALA A 48 -10.67 -0.30 -6.84
N SER A 49 -10.73 0.61 -7.81
CA SER A 49 -11.83 1.56 -7.96
C SER A 49 -13.14 0.87 -8.33
N GLU A 50 -13.03 -0.23 -9.08
CA GLU A 50 -14.18 -0.98 -9.56
C GLU A 50 -14.65 -1.98 -8.50
N THR A 51 -15.96 -2.00 -8.27
CA THR A 51 -16.62 -2.96 -7.39
C THR A 51 -17.29 -4.07 -8.18
N THR A 52 -17.62 -5.17 -7.51
CA THR A 52 -18.48 -6.23 -8.02
C THR A 52 -19.53 -6.56 -6.96
N ALA A 53 -20.76 -6.82 -7.40
CA ALA A 53 -21.84 -7.16 -6.51
C ALA A 53 -21.77 -8.65 -6.16
N ILE A 54 -21.56 -8.95 -4.87
CA ILE A 54 -21.66 -10.29 -4.30
C ILE A 54 -22.77 -10.25 -3.27
N ASP A 55 -23.80 -11.08 -3.41
CA ASP A 55 -24.92 -11.17 -2.46
C ASP A 55 -25.66 -9.84 -2.17
N ASN A 56 -25.84 -8.98 -3.19
CA ASN A 56 -26.37 -7.61 -3.10
C ASN A 56 -25.48 -6.59 -2.38
N ASP A 57 -24.25 -6.96 -2.02
CA ASP A 57 -23.25 -6.04 -1.48
C ASP A 57 -22.16 -5.73 -2.52
N ASP A 58 -21.85 -4.45 -2.70
CA ASP A 58 -20.76 -3.99 -3.57
C ASP A 58 -19.42 -4.13 -2.84
N VAL A 59 -18.55 -5.01 -3.34
CA VAL A 59 -17.19 -5.20 -2.82
C VAL A 59 -16.14 -4.81 -3.85
N PRO A 60 -15.01 -4.20 -3.47
CA PRO A 60 -13.94 -3.88 -4.42
C PRO A 60 -13.42 -5.17 -5.06
N ARG A 61 -13.19 -5.14 -6.37
CA ARG A 61 -12.72 -6.33 -7.10
C ARG A 61 -11.33 -6.79 -6.68
N GLU A 62 -10.50 -5.88 -6.17
CA GLU A 62 -9.20 -6.18 -5.60
C GLU A 62 -9.04 -5.39 -4.31
N VAL A 63 -8.67 -6.09 -3.23
CA VAL A 63 -8.17 -5.49 -2.00
C VAL A 63 -6.93 -6.27 -1.59
N LYS A 64 -5.84 -5.56 -1.32
CA LYS A 64 -4.61 -6.17 -0.82
C LYS A 64 -4.10 -5.38 0.38
N VAL A 65 -3.60 -6.09 1.38
CA VAL A 65 -2.88 -5.52 2.52
C VAL A 65 -1.52 -6.19 2.57
N GLU A 66 -0.48 -5.41 2.80
CA GLU A 66 0.91 -5.87 2.85
C GLU A 66 1.62 -5.30 4.08
N ALA A 67 2.46 -6.12 4.69
CA ALA A 67 3.34 -5.75 5.78
C ALA A 67 4.73 -6.34 5.51
N ALA A 68 5.77 -5.55 5.73
CA ALA A 68 7.14 -5.93 5.50
C ALA A 68 8.05 -5.47 6.66
N LEU A 69 9.07 -6.27 6.93
CA LEU A 69 10.14 -5.99 7.90
C LEU A 69 11.47 -6.17 7.17
N SER A 70 12.31 -5.15 7.19
CA SER A 70 13.67 -5.19 6.67
C SER A 70 14.67 -4.77 7.75
N MET A 71 15.89 -5.30 7.67
CA MET A 71 16.96 -5.04 8.63
C MET A 71 18.28 -4.86 7.88
N LEU A 72 19.14 -3.96 8.36
CA LEU A 72 20.51 -3.81 7.84
C LEU A 72 21.42 -4.87 8.47
N PHE A 73 21.83 -5.87 7.69
CA PHE A 73 22.94 -6.78 8.01
C PHE A 73 23.66 -7.24 6.75
#